data_AF-A0A1I9YP57-F1
#
_entry.id   AF-A0A1I9YP57-F1
#
_cell.length_a   1.000
_cell.length_b   1.000
_cell.length_c   1.000
_cell.angle_alpha   90.00
_cell.angle_beta   90.00
_cell.angle_gamma   90.00
#
_symmetry.space_group_name_H-M   'P 1'
#
loop_
_entity.id
_entity.type
_entity.pdbx_description
1 polymer ?
#
loop_
_entity_poly.entity_id
_entity_poly.type
_entity_poly.pdbx_seq_one_letter_code
_entity_poly.pdbx_strand_id
1 'polypeptide(L)'
;MPSSISNSLLWIFDAFERDPTYVRRRMFGSDAAYIDGLLCLVAADRDKPWNGLLVCTSRERHAALIADMPALRPHPVLGKWLYVPQEDPAFEGAVQQLTALVLRRDPRVGVEPKPRKRRSESGLPTFLQ
;
A
#
# COMPACT_ATOMS: atom_id res chain seq x y z
N MET A 1 -26.25 -8.78 -7.44
CA MET A 1 -24.80 -9.09 -7.40
C MET A 1 -24.11 -7.92 -6.75
N PRO A 2 -23.23 -8.09 -5.74
CA PRO A 2 -22.46 -6.94 -5.29
C PRO A 2 -21.49 -6.59 -6.43
N SER A 3 -21.76 -5.48 -7.09
CA SER A 3 -20.83 -4.85 -8.03
C SER A 3 -19.50 -4.75 -7.30
N SER A 4 -18.47 -5.46 -7.77
CA SER A 4 -17.12 -5.27 -7.24
C SER A 4 -16.75 -3.83 -7.55
N ILE A 5 -16.92 -2.93 -6.58
CA ILE A 5 -16.54 -1.52 -6.73
C ILE A 5 -15.06 -1.52 -7.10
N SER A 6 -14.78 -1.03 -8.31
CA SER A 6 -13.41 -0.81 -8.76
C SER A 6 -12.84 0.32 -7.93
N ASN A 7 -11.60 0.16 -7.46
CA ASN A 7 -10.91 1.17 -6.70
C ASN A 7 -10.59 2.35 -7.62
N SER A 8 -11.19 3.52 -7.38
CA SER A 8 -11.08 4.69 -8.26
C SER A 8 -9.67 5.28 -8.31
N LEU A 9 -8.81 4.94 -7.33
CA LEU A 9 -7.42 5.39 -7.24
C LEU A 9 -6.43 4.47 -7.97
N LEU A 10 -6.91 3.49 -8.75
CA LEU A 10 -6.01 2.56 -9.45
C LEU A 10 -5.13 3.21 -10.51
N TRP A 11 -5.53 4.36 -11.07
CA TRP A 11 -4.74 5.15 -12.02
C TRP A 11 -3.35 5.52 -11.48
N ILE A 12 -3.18 5.56 -10.16
CA ILE A 12 -1.87 5.82 -9.51
C ILE A 12 -0.83 4.79 -9.95
N PHE A 13 -1.25 3.55 -10.21
CA PHE A 13 -0.35 2.46 -10.56
C PHE A 13 0.01 2.38 -12.04
N ASP A 14 -0.61 3.20 -12.89
CA ASP A 14 -0.23 3.37 -14.29
C ASP A 14 1.26 3.79 -14.40
N ALA A 15 1.76 4.52 -13.39
CA ALA A 15 3.16 4.89 -13.25
C ALA A 15 4.13 3.70 -13.19
N PHE A 16 3.66 2.51 -12.79
CA PHE A 16 4.49 1.32 -12.59
C PHE A 16 4.35 0.26 -13.68
N GLU A 17 3.41 0.40 -14.62
CA GLU A 17 3.09 -0.66 -15.59
C GLU A 17 4.27 -1.06 -16.49
N ARG A 18 5.25 -0.16 -16.67
CA ARG A 18 6.46 -0.42 -17.46
C ARG A 18 7.60 -1.02 -16.65
N ASP A 19 7.50 -1.07 -15.32
CA ASP A 19 8.51 -1.68 -14.47
C ASP A 19 8.31 -3.20 -14.47
N PRO A 20 9.29 -4.00 -14.92
CA PRO A 20 9.13 -5.45 -15.07
C PRO A 20 8.97 -6.19 -13.73
N THR A 21 9.27 -5.52 -12.61
CA THR A 21 9.16 -6.09 -11.26
C THR A 21 7.85 -5.73 -10.57
N TYR A 22 7.03 -4.89 -11.22
CA TYR A 22 5.75 -4.44 -10.70
C TYR A 22 4.78 -5.60 -10.53
N VAL A 23 4.23 -5.72 -9.32
CA VAL A 23 3.15 -6.67 -9.02
C VAL A 23 2.05 -5.95 -8.24
N ARG A 24 0.81 -6.07 -8.72
CA ARG A 24 -0.38 -5.63 -8.00
C ARG A 24 -0.98 -6.77 -7.18
N ARG A 25 -1.36 -6.50 -5.92
CA ARG A 25 -2.10 -7.46 -5.08
C ARG A 25 -3.22 -6.78 -4.31
N ARG A 26 -4.30 -7.53 -4.05
CA ARG A 26 -5.36 -7.08 -3.13
C ARG A 26 -4.86 -7.11 -1.68
N MET A 27 -5.10 -6.03 -0.94
CA MET A 27 -4.73 -5.89 0.47
C MET A 27 -5.72 -4.96 1.17
N PHE A 28 -6.25 -5.36 2.34
CA PHE A 28 -7.22 -4.58 3.11
C PHE A 28 -8.46 -4.12 2.31
N GLY A 29 -8.93 -4.94 1.36
CA GLY A 29 -10.04 -4.55 0.46
C GLY A 29 -9.69 -3.40 -0.48
N SER A 30 -8.40 -3.16 -0.71
CA SER A 30 -7.79 -2.14 -1.57
C SER A 30 -6.69 -2.78 -2.45
N ASP A 31 -5.90 -1.97 -3.16
CA ASP A 31 -4.87 -2.44 -4.10
C ASP A 31 -3.48 -1.96 -3.68
N ALA A 32 -2.54 -2.91 -3.61
CA ALA A 32 -1.16 -2.68 -3.22
C ALA A 32 -0.21 -2.88 -4.40
N ALA A 33 0.75 -1.96 -4.54
CA ALA A 33 1.84 -2.03 -5.48
C ALA A 33 3.09 -2.59 -4.81
N TYR A 34 3.68 -3.59 -5.47
CA TYR A 34 4.97 -4.16 -5.13
C TYR A 34 5.97 -3.88 -6.24
N ILE A 35 7.21 -3.59 -5.87
CA ILE A 35 8.35 -3.37 -6.76
C ILE A 35 9.55 -4.11 -6.18
N ASP A 36 10.27 -4.87 -7.02
CA ASP A 36 11.32 -5.81 -6.59
C ASP A 36 10.89 -6.73 -5.43
N GLY A 37 9.60 -7.08 -5.36
CA GLY A 37 9.02 -7.88 -4.28
C GLY A 37 8.79 -7.14 -2.95
N LEU A 38 9.15 -5.87 -2.84
CA LEU A 38 8.86 -5.02 -1.68
C LEU A 38 7.46 -4.43 -1.78
N LEU A 39 6.73 -4.40 -0.67
CA LEU A 39 5.44 -3.72 -0.58
C LEU A 39 5.67 -2.21 -0.46
N CYS A 40 5.31 -1.42 -1.48
CA CYS A 40 5.67 -0.01 -1.59
C CYS A 40 4.50 0.94 -1.29
N LEU A 41 3.39 0.80 -2.01
CA LEU A 41 2.24 1.71 -1.90
C LEU A 41 0.92 0.92 -1.81
N VAL A 42 -0.10 1.50 -1.19
CA VAL A 42 -1.48 1.00 -1.26
C VAL A 42 -2.41 2.13 -1.66
N ALA A 43 -3.06 2.01 -2.81
CA ALA A 43 -4.15 2.88 -3.23
C ALA A 43 -5.43 2.38 -2.56
N ALA A 44 -6.00 3.17 -1.67
CA ALA A 44 -7.18 2.81 -0.87
C ALA A 44 -8.33 3.76 -1.15
N ASP A 45 -9.44 3.22 -1.68
CA ASP A 45 -10.65 3.98 -2.00
C ASP A 45 -11.82 3.41 -1.20
N ARG A 46 -11.79 3.63 0.11
CA ARG A 46 -12.78 3.15 1.08
C ARG A 46 -13.14 4.28 2.05
N ASP A 47 -13.96 4.00 3.05
CA ASP A 47 -14.26 4.97 4.10
C ASP A 47 -13.00 5.34 4.89
N LYS A 48 -12.99 6.57 5.42
CA LYS A 48 -11.91 7.06 6.28
C LYS A 48 -11.67 6.07 7.44
N PRO A 49 -10.40 5.77 7.78
CA PRO A 49 -9.18 6.41 7.30
C PRO A 49 -8.55 5.77 6.05
N TRP A 50 -9.22 4.82 5.39
CA TRP A 50 -8.71 4.05 4.25
C TRP A 50 -9.08 4.70 2.91
N ASN A 51 -8.85 6.00 2.81
CA ASN A 51 -9.17 6.83 1.64
C ASN A 51 -7.96 7.70 1.27
N GLY A 52 -7.20 7.29 0.25
CA GLY A 52 -5.97 7.94 -0.19
C GLY A 52 -4.84 6.96 -0.50
N LEU A 53 -3.60 7.44 -0.40
CA LEU A 53 -2.40 6.68 -0.76
C LEU A 53 -1.57 6.40 0.49
N LEU A 54 -1.43 5.13 0.83
CA LEU A 54 -0.59 4.67 1.93
C LEU A 54 0.84 4.43 1.43
N VAL A 55 1.81 4.80 2.25
CA VAL A 55 3.24 4.61 2.00
C VAL A 55 3.77 3.56 2.96
N CYS A 56 4.13 2.41 2.41
CA CYS A 56 4.66 1.30 3.18
C CYS A 56 6.14 1.57 3.49
N THR A 57 6.39 2.02 4.72
CA THR A 57 7.71 2.41 5.22
C THR A 57 7.90 1.95 6.67
N SER A 58 9.06 2.24 7.27
CA SER A 58 9.34 2.03 8.70
C SER A 58 9.34 3.37 9.45
N ARG A 59 9.14 3.34 10.77
CA ARG A 59 8.98 4.55 11.59
C ARG A 59 10.22 5.45 11.60
N GLU A 60 11.40 4.85 11.51
CA GLU A 60 12.69 5.54 11.49
C GLU A 60 12.81 6.47 10.28
N ARG A 61 12.01 6.23 9.23
CA ARG A 61 12.04 7.01 7.99
C ARG A 61 10.94 8.07 7.91
N HIS A 62 10.04 8.11 8.90
CA HIS A 62 8.89 9.03 8.89
C HIS A 62 9.33 10.49 8.85
N ALA A 63 10.23 10.88 9.76
CA ALA A 63 10.66 12.28 9.87
C ALA A 63 11.24 12.81 8.55
N ALA A 64 12.09 12.02 7.88
CA ALA A 64 12.70 12.40 6.61
C ALA A 64 11.67 12.48 5.47
N LEU A 65 10.72 11.53 5.40
CA LEU A 65 9.66 11.56 4.38
C LEU A 65 8.69 12.73 4.59
N ILE A 66 8.33 13.04 5.84
CA ILE A 66 7.44 14.16 6.17
C ILE A 66 8.14 15.50 5.90
N ALA A 67 9.44 15.61 6.15
CA ALA A 67 10.21 16.80 5.83
C ALA A 67 10.20 17.10 4.31
N ASP A 68 10.35 16.07 3.47
CA ASP A 68 10.28 16.22 2.01
C ASP A 68 8.84 16.43 1.50
N MET A 69 7.85 15.83 2.18
CA MET A 69 6.45 15.81 1.77
C MET A 69 5.52 16.09 2.98
N PRO A 70 5.29 17.36 3.34
CA PRO A 70 4.52 17.73 4.54
C PRO A 70 3.08 17.24 4.59
N ALA A 71 2.49 16.84 3.45
CA ALA A 71 1.16 16.24 3.38
C ALA A 71 1.13 14.79 3.94
N LEU A 72 2.28 14.14 4.08
CA LEU A 72 2.36 12.83 4.70
C LEU A 72 2.12 12.92 6.19
N ARG A 73 1.32 11.98 6.69
CA ARG A 73 1.08 11.80 8.12
C ARG A 73 1.02 10.33 8.50
N PRO A 74 1.31 9.97 9.77
CA PRO A 74 1.12 8.61 10.24
C PRO A 74 -0.32 8.14 9.99
N HIS A 75 -0.47 6.93 9.45
CA HIS A 75 -1.80 6.36 9.27
C HIS A 75 -2.40 6.03 10.65
N PRO A 76 -3.64 6.44 10.96
CA PRO A 76 -4.19 6.35 12.32
C PRO A 76 -4.38 4.91 12.83
N VAL A 77 -4.64 3.96 11.91
CA VAL A 77 -4.72 2.52 12.24
C VAL A 77 -3.36 1.82 12.08
N LEU A 78 -2.69 2.01 10.94
CA LEU A 78 -1.38 1.44 10.65
C LEU A 78 -0.24 2.41 11.02
N GLY A 79 -0.10 2.78 12.29
CA GLY A 79 0.87 3.79 12.77
C GLY A 79 2.37 3.50 12.54
N LYS A 80 2.72 2.48 11.75
CA LYS A 80 4.06 2.24 11.19
C LYS A 80 4.22 2.78 9.77
N TRP A 81 3.12 3.05 9.08
CA TRP A 81 3.06 3.57 7.72
C TRP A 81 2.62 5.02 7.72
N LEU A 82 2.98 5.72 6.66
CA LEU A 82 2.46 7.05 6.37
C LEU A 82 1.30 6.94 5.39
N TYR A 83 0.54 8.01 5.25
CA TYR A 83 -0.44 8.15 4.18
C TYR A 83 -0.69 9.62 3.86
N VAL A 84 -1.24 9.86 2.67
CA VAL A 84 -1.87 11.12 2.27
C VAL A 84 -3.36 10.83 1.98
N PRO A 85 -4.30 11.53 2.63
CA PRO A 85 -5.73 11.40 2.33
C PRO A 85 -6.03 11.85 0.90
N GLN A 86 -7.01 11.24 0.24
CA GLN A 86 -7.43 11.66 -1.11
C GLN A 86 -7.96 13.10 -1.15
N GLU A 87 -8.66 13.52 -0.09
CA GLU A 87 -9.21 14.88 0.04
C GLU A 87 -8.15 15.95 0.35
N ASP A 88 -6.89 15.55 0.58
CA ASP A 88 -5.83 16.52 0.84
C ASP A 88 -5.54 17.34 -0.43
N PRO A 89 -5.48 18.68 -0.37
CA PRO A 89 -5.20 19.51 -1.55
C PRO A 89 -3.87 19.18 -2.24
N ALA A 90 -2.91 18.59 -1.52
CA ALA A 90 -1.63 18.17 -2.07
C ALA A 90 -1.62 16.73 -2.58
N PHE A 91 -2.76 16.02 -2.59
CA PHE A 91 -2.84 14.58 -2.88
C PHE A 91 -2.18 14.20 -4.21
N GLU A 92 -2.56 14.82 -5.32
CA GLU A 92 -2.00 14.46 -6.63
C GLU A 92 -0.50 14.76 -6.73
N GLY A 93 -0.04 15.86 -6.13
CA GLY A 93 1.39 16.19 -6.04
C GLY A 93 2.16 15.14 -5.23
N ALA A 94 1.60 14.70 -4.10
CA ALA A 94 2.17 13.65 -3.28
C ALA A 94 2.19 12.29 -4.02
N VAL A 95 1.14 11.96 -4.78
CA VAL A 95 1.09 10.76 -5.64
C VAL A 95 2.24 10.77 -6.64
N GLN A 96 2.45 11.88 -7.34
CA GLN A 96 3.54 12.01 -8.32
C GLN A 96 4.92 11.83 -7.66
N GLN A 97 5.13 12.45 -6.51
CA GLN A 97 6.41 12.35 -5.79
C GLN A 97 6.66 10.94 -5.26
N LEU A 98 5.64 10.30 -4.68
CA LEU A 98 5.75 8.95 -4.10
C LEU A 98 5.98 7.88 -5.17
N THR A 99 5.27 7.95 -6.29
CA THR A 99 5.51 7.02 -7.41
C THR A 99 6.92 7.20 -7.98
N ALA A 100 7.42 8.43 -8.09
CA ALA A 100 8.81 8.70 -8.48
C ALA A 100 9.85 8.20 -7.47
N LEU A 101 9.56 8.24 -6.16
CA LEU A 101 10.42 7.64 -5.12
C LEU A 101 10.49 6.12 -5.24
N VAL A 102 9.36 5.48 -5.52
CA VAL A 102 9.30 4.03 -5.72
C VAL A 102 10.07 3.61 -6.98
N LEU A 103 9.86 4.29 -8.11
CA LEU A 103 10.55 3.98 -9.37
C LEU A 103 12.08 4.12 -9.24
N ARG A 104 12.57 5.15 -8.52
CA ARG A 104 14.01 5.34 -8.28
C ARG A 104 14.59 4.43 -7.19
N ARG A 105 13.80 3.49 -6.65
CA ARG A 105 14.17 2.61 -5.53
C ARG A 105 14.67 3.38 -4.31
N ASP A 106 14.01 4.49 -3.97
CA ASP A 106 14.37 5.23 -2.76
C ASP A 106 14.26 4.29 -1.56
N PRO A 107 15.34 4.11 -0.77
CA PRO A 107 15.38 3.10 0.28
C PRO A 107 14.36 3.37 1.38
N ARG A 108 13.73 4.56 1.40
CA ARG A 108 12.71 4.92 2.37
C ARG A 108 11.34 4.35 2.11
N VAL A 109 11.08 3.81 0.94
CA VAL A 109 9.78 3.22 0.58
C VAL A 109 9.98 1.75 0.22
N GLY A 110 9.10 0.89 0.72
CA GLY A 110 9.23 -0.56 0.57
C GLY A 110 9.41 -1.25 1.92
N VAL A 111 8.57 -2.24 2.19
CA VAL A 111 8.75 -3.17 3.31
C VAL A 111 8.69 -4.59 2.82
N GLU A 112 9.54 -5.45 3.36
CA GLU A 112 9.48 -6.88 3.03
C GLU A 112 8.14 -7.47 3.47
N PRO A 113 7.41 -8.16 2.57
CA PRO A 113 6.20 -8.84 2.95
C PRO A 113 6.54 -9.99 3.90
N LYS A 114 5.95 -9.99 5.10
CA LYS A 114 6.08 -11.13 6.01
C LYS A 114 5.43 -12.37 5.38
N PRO A 115 6.11 -13.52 5.33
CA PRO A 115 5.50 -14.76 4.86
C PRO A 115 4.24 -15.05 5.68
N ARG A 116 3.10 -15.21 5.01
CA ARG A 116 1.90 -15.72 5.68
C ARG A 116 2.19 -17.14 6.12
N LYS A 117 2.27 -17.41 7.43
CA LYS A 117 2.23 -18.78 7.95
C LYS A 117 0.97 -19.43 7.37
N ARG A 118 1.12 -20.48 6.57
CA ARG A 118 -0.02 -21.28 6.12
C ARG A 118 -0.72 -21.79 7.38
N ARG A 119 -1.99 -21.43 7.56
CA ARG A 119 -2.83 -22.07 8.56
C ARG A 119 -2.99 -23.50 8.06
N SER A 120 -2.28 -24.44 8.67
CA SER A 120 -2.57 -25.86 8.47
C SER A 120 -4.03 -26.07 8.81
N GLU A 121 -4.79 -26.64 7.88
CA GLU A 121 -6.10 -27.21 8.19
C GLU A 121 -5.90 -28.24 9.29
N SER A 122 -6.27 -27.88 10.52
CA SER A 122 -6.35 -28.83 11.62
C SER A 122 -7.48 -29.80 11.31
N GLY A 123 -7.09 -31.03 10.94
CA GLY A 123 -7.82 -32.28 11.08
C GLY A 123 -9.33 -32.24 10.91
N LEU A 124 -9.81 -32.64 9.73
CA LEU A 124 -11.11 -33.32 9.63
C LEU A 124 -11.06 -34.57 10.54
N PRO A 125 -11.99 -34.77 11.48
CA PRO A 125 -12.05 -36.02 12.22
C PRO A 125 -12.51 -37.12 11.26
N THR A 126 -11.62 -38.06 10.93
CA THR A 126 -12.01 -39.34 10.34
C THR A 126 -12.80 -40.11 11.40
N PHE A 127 -14.12 -40.11 11.28
CA PHE A 127 -14.94 -41.11 11.96
C PHE A 127 -14.75 -42.44 11.22
N LEU A 128 -14.03 -43.37 11.85
CA LEU A 128 -14.08 -44.78 11.50
C LEU A 128 -15.37 -45.36 12.13
N GLN A 129 -16.22 -45.94 11.29
CA GLN A 129 -17.09 -47.07 11.62
C GLN A 129 -16.65 -48.24 10.74
#